data_AF-A0A428KUS9-F1
#
_entry.id   AF-A0A428KUS9-F1
#
_cell.length_a   1.000
_cell.length_b   1.000
_cell.length_c   1.000
_cell.angle_alpha   90.00
_cell.angle_beta   90.00
_cell.angle_gamma   90.00
#
_symmetry.space_group_name_H-M   'P 1'
#
loop_
_entity.id
_entity.type
_entity.pdbx_description
1 polymer ?
#
loop_
_entity_poly.entity_id
_entity_poly.type
_entity_poly.pdbx_seq_one_letter_code
_entity_poly.pdbx_strand_id
1 'polypeptide(L)'
;MLDVHREVLPNGFLLILSPDAASTDEVKLTRALHRASRSDKHTILVDLSLIDSLTSEAIDLLLAYAFMLHAQDRRLILCHVPQADQHHFLYLDVASQPLLVPSLLDAMQEIDFQTGPNRAIS
;
A
#
# COMPACT_ATOMS: atom_id res chain seq x y z
N MET A 1 1.93 2.08 -17.22
CA MET A 1 0.79 1.14 -17.32
C MET A 1 1.07 -0.03 -16.39
N LEU A 2 0.13 -0.43 -15.53
CA LEU A 2 0.40 -1.25 -14.35
C LEU A 2 -0.42 -2.54 -14.35
N ASP A 3 0.24 -3.68 -14.10
CA ASP A 3 -0.40 -4.93 -13.70
C ASP A 3 -0.28 -5.11 -12.19
N VAL A 4 -1.18 -5.90 -11.60
CA VAL A 4 -1.26 -6.06 -10.14
C VAL A 4 -1.43 -7.52 -9.73
N HIS A 5 -0.35 -8.10 -9.23
CA HIS A 5 -0.37 -9.41 -8.56
C HIS A 5 -0.89 -9.27 -7.12
N ARG A 6 -1.54 -10.30 -6.59
CA ARG A 6 -2.26 -10.26 -5.31
C ARG A 6 -1.97 -11.50 -4.49
N GLU A 7 -1.62 -11.30 -3.23
CA GLU A 7 -1.36 -12.38 -2.29
C GLU A 7 -2.00 -12.08 -0.93
N VAL A 8 -2.60 -13.10 -0.31
CA VAL A 8 -3.17 -12.98 1.03
C VAL A 8 -2.13 -13.44 2.03
N LEU A 9 -1.76 -12.56 2.95
CA LEU A 9 -0.84 -12.87 4.05
C LEU A 9 -1.66 -13.18 5.33
N PRO A 10 -1.05 -13.83 6.35
CA PRO A 10 -1.73 -14.10 7.61
C PRO A 10 -2.36 -12.84 8.22
N ASN A 11 -1.62 -11.72 8.23
CA ASN A 11 -2.01 -10.47 8.88
C ASN A 11 -2.10 -9.28 7.91
N GLY A 12 -2.07 -9.51 6.59
CA GLY A 12 -2.08 -8.45 5.59
C GLY A 12 -2.55 -8.92 4.22
N PHE A 13 -2.71 -7.97 3.30
CA PHE A 13 -2.99 -8.23 1.89
C PHE A 13 -1.91 -7.57 1.04
N LEU A 14 -1.17 -8.34 0.25
CA LEU A 14 -0.06 -7.86 -0.57
C LEU A 14 -0.51 -7.63 -2.02
N LEU A 15 -0.20 -6.45 -2.53
CA LEU A 15 -0.34 -6.05 -3.92
C LEU A 15 1.07 -5.78 -4.48
N ILE A 16 1.47 -6.49 -5.53
CA ILE A 16 2.75 -6.22 -6.22
C ILE A 16 2.43 -5.56 -7.54
N LEU A 17 2.95 -4.35 -7.75
CA LEU A 17 2.77 -3.59 -8.97
C LEU A 17 3.90 -3.94 -9.93
N SER A 18 3.54 -4.25 -11.18
CA SER A 18 4.51 -4.51 -12.25
C SER A 18 4.17 -3.71 -13.51
N PRO A 19 5.14 -3.41 -14.38
CA PRO A 19 4.89 -2.78 -15.66
C PRO A 19 4.02 -3.70 -16.52
N ASP A 20 2.89 -3.20 -17.03
CA ASP A 20 2.05 -3.92 -17.98
C ASP A 20 2.55 -3.63 -19.41
N ALA A 21 2.99 -4.67 -20.12
CA ALA A 21 3.42 -4.57 -21.52
C ALA A 21 2.25 -4.59 -22.52
N ALA A 22 1.01 -4.89 -22.09
CA ALA A 22 -0.07 -5.31 -22.98
C ALA A 22 -1.44 -4.62 -22.81
N SER A 23 -1.76 -3.91 -21.71
CA SER A 23 -3.06 -3.21 -21.63
C SER A 23 -3.12 -1.96 -20.76
N THR A 24 -3.73 -0.91 -21.30
CA THR A 24 -4.18 0.30 -20.57
C THR A 24 -5.17 -0.16 -19.53
N ASP A 25 -4.91 0.04 -18.24
CA ASP A 25 -5.93 0.56 -17.33
C ASP A 25 -5.48 0.60 -15.87
N GLU A 26 -5.49 1.81 -15.32
CA GLU A 26 -5.49 2.11 -13.88
C GLU A 26 -6.64 1.41 -13.13
N VAL A 27 -7.67 0.93 -13.86
CA VAL A 27 -8.76 0.08 -13.36
C VAL A 27 -8.23 -1.16 -12.61
N LYS A 28 -7.08 -1.73 -13.00
CA LYS A 28 -6.51 -2.90 -12.33
C LYS A 28 -6.10 -2.60 -10.90
N LEU A 29 -5.43 -1.46 -10.66
CA LEU A 29 -5.03 -1.00 -9.33
C LEU A 29 -6.25 -0.65 -8.49
N THR A 30 -7.19 0.12 -9.04
CA THR A 30 -8.46 0.45 -8.36
C THR A 30 -9.21 -0.80 -7.91
N ARG A 31 -9.36 -1.79 -8.79
CA ARG A 31 -10.03 -3.05 -8.44
C ARG A 31 -9.25 -3.87 -7.41
N ALA A 32 -7.92 -3.84 -7.46
CA ALA A 32 -7.08 -4.55 -6.51
C ALA A 32 -7.20 -3.95 -5.10
N LEU A 33 -7.05 -2.63 -4.99
CA LEU A 33 -7.20 -1.89 -3.74
C LEU A 33 -8.62 -2.04 -3.17
N HIS A 34 -9.65 -1.93 -4.01
CA HIS A 34 -11.03 -2.13 -3.58
C HIS A 34 -11.29 -3.53 -3.03
N ARG A 35 -10.67 -4.57 -3.62
CA ARG A 35 -10.80 -5.93 -3.08
C ARG A 35 -10.03 -6.09 -1.77
N ALA A 36 -8.82 -5.56 -1.69
CA ALA A 36 -8.01 -5.62 -0.47
C ALA A 36 -8.67 -4.85 0.68
N SER A 37 -9.28 -3.68 0.43
CA SER A 37 -10.02 -2.91 1.44
C SER A 37 -11.28 -3.60 1.94
N ARG A 38 -11.86 -4.52 1.16
CA ARG A 38 -12.97 -5.36 1.60
C ARG A 38 -12.54 -6.60 2.38
N SER A 39 -11.25 -6.89 2.47
CA SER A 39 -10.75 -7.95 3.35
C SER A 39 -10.85 -7.55 4.81
N ASP A 40 -10.82 -8.55 5.69
CA ASP A 40 -10.73 -8.43 7.15
C ASP A 40 -9.30 -8.08 7.62
N LYS A 41 -8.35 -7.91 6.70
CA LYS A 41 -6.95 -7.63 7.04
C LYS A 41 -6.78 -6.18 7.50
N HIS A 42 -6.06 -6.01 8.60
CA HIS A 42 -5.74 -4.69 9.14
C HIS A 42 -4.78 -3.89 8.26
N THR A 43 -3.97 -4.57 7.45
CA THR A 43 -2.93 -3.93 6.65
C THR A 43 -3.02 -4.33 5.18
N ILE A 44 -2.89 -3.35 4.30
CA ILE A 44 -2.70 -3.54 2.87
C ILE A 44 -1.29 -3.08 2.52
N LEU A 45 -0.55 -3.93 1.82
CA LEU A 45 0.84 -3.72 1.42
C LEU A 45 0.86 -3.52 -0.09
N VAL A 46 1.59 -2.51 -0.54
CA VAL A 46 1.83 -2.26 -1.95
C VAL A 46 3.34 -2.28 -2.18
N ASP A 47 3.80 -3.28 -2.92
CA ASP A 47 5.20 -3.39 -3.35
C ASP A 47 5.36 -2.79 -4.73
N LEU A 48 6.23 -1.77 -4.80
CA LEU A 48 6.53 -1.00 -6.00
C LEU A 48 7.90 -1.35 -6.60
N SER A 49 8.53 -2.44 -6.14
CA SER A 49 9.90 -2.83 -6.53
C SER A 49 10.11 -3.07 -8.03
N LEU A 50 9.04 -3.35 -8.78
CA LEU A 50 9.13 -3.65 -10.22
C LEU A 50 8.84 -2.44 -11.11
N ILE A 51 8.51 -1.27 -10.54
CA ILE A 51 8.14 -0.07 -11.30
C ILE A 51 9.12 1.07 -11.04
N ASP A 52 9.40 1.85 -12.08
CA ASP A 52 10.33 2.98 -11.98
C ASP A 52 9.64 4.32 -11.64
N SER A 53 8.33 4.41 -11.86
CA SER A 53 7.52 5.61 -11.59
C SER A 53 6.04 5.28 -11.43
N LEU A 54 5.33 6.16 -10.72
CA LEU A 54 3.88 6.19 -10.60
C LEU A 54 3.26 7.29 -11.47
N THR A 55 2.05 7.04 -11.98
CA THR A 55 1.22 8.11 -12.56
C THR A 55 0.58 8.93 -11.44
N SER A 56 0.21 10.18 -11.73
CA SER A 56 -0.47 11.04 -10.76
C SER A 56 -1.77 10.42 -10.26
N GLU A 57 -2.50 9.74 -11.14
CA GLU A 57 -3.74 9.03 -10.84
C GLU A 57 -3.50 7.85 -9.88
N ALA A 58 -2.40 7.12 -10.06
CA ALA A 58 -2.03 6.05 -9.14
C ALA A 58 -1.63 6.59 -7.76
N ILE A 59 -0.93 7.73 -7.71
CA ILE A 59 -0.61 8.42 -6.46
C ILE A 59 -1.89 8.85 -5.74
N ASP A 60 -2.78 9.58 -6.42
CA ASP A 60 -4.05 10.06 -5.86
C ASP A 60 -4.90 8.90 -5.32
N LEU A 61 -4.93 7.78 -6.06
CA LEU A 61 -5.63 6.59 -5.64
C LEU A 61 -5.02 5.97 -4.37
N LEU A 62 -3.69 5.86 -4.29
CA LEU A 62 -3.01 5.35 -3.09
C LEU A 62 -3.27 6.25 -1.87
N LEU A 63 -3.26 7.57 -2.05
CA LEU A 63 -3.57 8.53 -0.99
C LEU A 63 -5.03 8.44 -0.53
N ALA A 64 -5.97 8.33 -1.46
CA ALA A 64 -7.38 8.15 -1.13
C ALA A 64 -7.62 6.87 -0.31
N TYR A 65 -6.94 5.77 -0.66
CA TYR A 65 -7.02 4.54 0.11
C TYR A 65 -6.30 4.63 1.45
N ALA A 66 -5.17 5.34 1.55
CA ALA A 66 -4.49 5.59 2.82
C ALA A 66 -5.44 6.30 3.81
N PHE A 67 -6.08 7.38 3.36
CA PHE A 67 -7.05 8.13 4.15
C PHE A 67 -8.26 7.29 4.58
N MET A 68 -8.86 6.56 3.65
CA MET A 68 -10.02 5.71 3.93
C MET A 68 -9.68 4.59 4.93
N LEU A 69 -8.51 3.96 4.80
CA LEU A 69 -8.08 2.89 5.71
C LEU A 69 -7.76 3.44 7.09
N HIS A 70 -7.11 4.61 7.18
CA HIS A 70 -6.83 5.27 8.44
C HIS A 70 -8.12 5.53 9.23
N ALA A 71 -9.19 5.98 8.57
CA ALA A 71 -10.51 6.18 9.19
C ALA A 71 -11.16 4.89 9.72
N GLN A 72 -10.61 3.71 9.40
CA GLN A 72 -11.06 2.39 9.85
C GLN A 72 -10.07 1.72 10.82
N ASP A 73 -9.10 2.46 11.37
CA ASP A 73 -7.98 1.92 12.17
C ASP A 73 -7.17 0.84 11.42
N ARG A 74 -7.06 1.01 10.10
CA ARG A 74 -6.31 0.14 9.18
C ARG A 74 -5.22 0.94 8.50
N ARG A 75 -4.25 0.23 7.91
CA ARG A 75 -3.06 0.88 7.36
C ARG A 75 -2.77 0.47 5.92
N LEU A 76 -2.36 1.46 5.14
CA LEU A 76 -1.66 1.24 3.87
C LEU A 76 -0.15 1.37 4.11
N ILE A 77 0.60 0.35 3.71
CA ILE A 77 2.07 0.36 3.71
C ILE A 77 2.54 0.30 2.27
N LEU A 78 3.42 1.24 1.91
CA LEU A 78 4.10 1.28 0.61
C LEU A 78 5.56 0.89 0.82
N CYS A 79 6.04 -0.11 0.07
CA CYS A 79 7.45 -0.49 0.08
C CYS A 79 8.09 -0.32 -1.30
N HIS A 80 9.39 -0.02 -1.31
CA HIS A 80 10.15 0.27 -2.53
C HIS A 80 9.57 1.42 -3.38
N VAL A 81 9.01 2.45 -2.74
CA VAL A 81 8.52 3.64 -3.47
C VAL A 81 9.69 4.27 -4.25
N PRO A 82 9.56 4.47 -5.57
CA PRO A 82 10.59 5.12 -6.37
C PRO A 82 10.99 6.46 -5.77
N GLN A 83 12.30 6.73 -5.67
CA GLN A 83 12.80 7.91 -4.97
C GLN A 83 12.22 9.22 -5.52
N ALA A 84 12.01 9.28 -6.84
CA ALA A 84 11.38 10.43 -7.49
C ALA A 84 9.96 10.70 -6.99
N ASP A 85 9.22 9.67 -6.58
CA ASP A 85 7.80 9.77 -6.20
C ASP A 85 7.58 9.85 -4.69
N GLN A 86 8.60 9.59 -3.86
CA GLN A 86 8.48 9.57 -2.39
C GLN A 86 7.93 10.89 -1.82
N HIS A 87 8.29 12.02 -2.43
CA HIS A 87 7.88 13.34 -1.96
C HIS A 87 6.35 13.53 -1.96
N HIS A 88 5.61 12.80 -2.81
CA HIS A 88 4.15 12.82 -2.82
C HIS A 88 3.51 12.22 -1.55
N PHE A 89 4.25 11.42 -0.78
CA PHE A 89 3.73 10.69 0.37
C PHE A 89 4.28 11.19 1.72
N LEU A 90 5.34 12.00 1.72
CA LEU A 90 6.05 12.40 2.95
C LEU A 90 5.51 13.67 3.61
N TYR A 91 4.87 14.56 2.86
CA TYR A 91 4.45 15.89 3.35
C TYR A 91 2.93 16.02 3.43
N LEU A 92 2.28 15.04 4.06
CA LEU A 92 0.82 14.96 4.20
C LEU A 92 0.41 15.05 5.66
N ASP A 93 -0.87 15.31 5.90
CA ASP A 93 -1.45 15.16 7.22
C ASP A 93 -1.41 13.69 7.66
N VAL A 94 -1.38 13.45 8.98
CA VAL A 94 -1.24 12.10 9.55
C VAL A 94 -2.32 11.14 9.05
N ALA A 95 -3.53 11.63 8.79
CA ALA A 95 -4.63 10.78 8.34
C ALA A 95 -4.47 10.32 6.89
N SER A 96 -3.78 11.07 6.04
CA SER A 96 -3.59 10.74 4.61
C SER A 96 -2.22 10.13 4.31
N GLN A 97 -1.28 10.17 5.27
CA GLN A 97 0.06 9.67 5.08
C GLN A 97 0.13 8.14 5.20
N PRO A 98 0.40 7.40 4.10
CA PRO A 98 0.70 5.97 4.21
C PRO A 98 2.04 5.75 4.91
N LEU A 99 2.25 4.56 5.46
CA LEU A 99 3.56 4.20 5.98
C LEU A 99 4.49 3.84 4.82
N LEU A 100 5.63 4.53 4.71
CA LEU A 100 6.68 4.20 3.75
C LEU A 100 7.76 3.38 4.44
N VAL A 101 8.10 2.24 3.85
CA VAL A 101 9.18 1.37 4.33
C VAL A 101 10.13 1.00 3.19
N PRO A 102 11.42 0.73 3.47
CA PRO A 102 12.39 0.50 2.41
C PRO A 102 12.22 -0.84 1.71
N SER A 103 11.74 -1.88 2.40
CA SER A 103 11.59 -3.22 1.83
C SER A 103 10.30 -3.94 2.25
N LEU A 104 9.99 -5.03 1.54
CA LEU A 104 8.90 -5.94 1.92
C LEU A 104 9.15 -6.58 3.30
N LEU A 105 10.41 -6.84 3.65
CA LEU A 105 10.77 -7.38 4.97
C LEU A 105 10.39 -6.40 6.09
N ASP A 106 10.71 -5.12 5.93
CA ASP A 106 10.34 -4.07 6.90
C ASP A 106 8.81 -3.94 6.99
N ALA A 107 8.12 -4.04 5.85
CA ALA A 107 6.67 -4.02 5.82
C ALA A 107 6.06 -5.19 6.61
N MET A 108 6.62 -6.39 6.50
CA MET A 108 6.17 -7.56 7.27
C MET A 108 6.42 -7.38 8.76
N GLN A 109 7.56 -6.83 9.16
CA GLN A 109 7.86 -6.54 10.56
C GLN A 109 6.84 -5.57 11.17
N GLU A 110 6.40 -4.56 10.42
CA GLU A 110 5.36 -3.61 10.84
C GLU A 110 3.99 -4.28 11.06
N ILE A 111 3.63 -5.25 10.22
CA ILE A 111 2.40 -6.03 10.38
C ILE A 111 2.46 -6.88 11.66
N ASP A 112 3.57 -7.58 11.86
CA ASP A 112 3.75 -8.48 13.00
C ASP A 112 3.81 -7.71 14.31
N PHE A 113 4.42 -6.52 14.31
CA PHE A 113 4.43 -5.63 15.46
C PHE A 113 3.01 -5.18 15.88
N GLN A 114 2.14 -4.87 14.91
CA GLN A 114 0.77 -4.43 15.18
C GLN A 114 -0.16 -5.55 15.67
N THR A 115 0.16 -6.80 15.34
CA THR A 115 -0.63 -7.99 15.70
C THR A 115 -0.10 -8.72 16.94
N GLY A 116 1.11 -8.38 17.40
CA GLY A 116 1.67 -8.90 18.63
C GLY A 116 0.86 -8.48 19.88
N PRO A 117 0.90 -9.27 20.97
CA PRO A 117 0.12 -9.02 22.20
C PRO A 117 0.53 -7.76 22.98
N ASN A 118 1.43 -6.94 22.46
CA ASN A 118 2.03 -5.80 23.16
C ASN A 118 1.26 -4.48 22.98
N ARG A 119 -0.04 -4.56 22.64
CA ARG A 119 -0.94 -3.41 22.45
C ARG A 119 -1.74 -3.03 23.72
N ALA A 120 -1.30 -3.47 24.89
CA ALA A 120 -1.66 -2.80 26.14
C ALA A 120 -0.60 -1.70 26.38
N ILE A 121 -1.01 -0.54 26.90
CA ILE A 121 -0.19 0.61 27.32
C ILE A 121 0.54 1.41 26.22
N SER A 122 -0.19 2.39 25.66
CA SER A 122 0.27 3.78 25.56
C SER A 122 -0.90 4.72 25.81
#